data_AF-A0A1D6P7J2-F1
#
_entry.id   AF-A0A1D6P7J2-F1
#
_cell.length_a   1.000
_cell.length_b   1.000
_cell.length_c   1.000
_cell.angle_alpha   90.00
_cell.angle_beta   90.00
_cell.angle_gamma   90.00
#
_symmetry.space_group_name_H-M   'P 1'
#
loop_
_entity.id
_entity.type
_entity.pdbx_description
1 polymer ?
#
loop_
_entity_poly.entity_id
_entity_poly.type
_entity_poly.pdbx_seq_one_letter_code
_entity_poly.pdbx_strand_id
1 'polypeptide(L)'
;MPDPTTKPPSPRPRRRRRLCGLCLGTALLALLVAALVHVVAPLPRAASASARFSVIIDGGSTGTRAHVFVTGHDGSPDLALSTVMRVSPGLSSFAADPARAGESLKPLIDFARDKIDGAGSAAGEAEVRLMATAGLRLLEERTQEAILASCRDVLRASGFRFEDAWAKVIPGSDEGIYAWVAANYALGRLGGDPNRTVGIIELGGASAQVQRCVHTQFVILPSGTLDLV
;
A
#
# COMPACT_ATOMS: atom_id res chain seq x y z
N MET A 1 -93.04 52.95 0.47
CA MET A 1 -92.07 52.65 1.54
C MET A 1 -92.09 51.14 1.76
N PRO A 2 -90.98 50.42 1.58
CA PRO A 2 -90.95 48.99 1.89
C PRO A 2 -90.84 48.76 3.40
N ASP A 3 -91.43 47.65 3.82
CA ASP A 3 -91.68 47.14 5.18
C ASP A 3 -90.39 46.86 5.99
N PRO A 4 -90.26 47.32 7.26
CA PRO A 4 -89.04 47.18 8.06
C PRO A 4 -88.79 45.78 8.66
N THR A 5 -89.58 44.75 8.36
CA THR A 5 -89.39 43.40 8.96
C THR A 5 -88.74 42.38 8.03
N THR A 6 -87.42 42.50 7.81
CA THR A 6 -86.60 41.34 7.42
C THR A 6 -85.39 41.22 8.32
N LYS A 7 -85.45 40.26 9.25
CA LYS A 7 -84.35 39.89 10.15
C LYS A 7 -83.22 39.26 9.31
N PRO A 8 -81.95 39.68 9.46
CA PRO A 8 -80.86 39.12 8.67
C PRO A 8 -80.66 37.62 8.99
N PRO A 9 -80.29 36.79 8.00
CA PRO A 9 -80.09 35.37 8.20
C PRO A 9 -78.94 35.10 9.19
N SER A 10 -79.13 34.12 10.08
CA SER A 10 -78.13 33.72 11.07
C SER A 10 -76.85 33.18 10.40
N PRO A 11 -75.65 33.47 10.94
CA PRO A 11 -74.40 32.99 10.36
C PRO A 11 -74.31 31.46 10.46
N ARG A 12 -74.00 30.81 9.33
CA ARG A 12 -73.72 29.36 9.30
C ARG A 12 -72.45 29.06 10.12
N PRO A 13 -72.41 27.96 10.90
CA PRO A 13 -71.23 27.59 11.67
C PRO A 13 -70.04 27.34 10.72
N ARG A 14 -68.97 28.11 10.89
CA ARG A 14 -67.68 27.87 10.22
C ARG A 14 -67.15 26.51 10.71
N ARG A 15 -67.23 25.49 9.86
CA ARG A 15 -66.59 24.19 10.06
C ARG A 15 -65.08 24.41 10.10
N ARG A 16 -64.52 24.65 11.29
CA ARG A 16 -63.07 24.80 11.54
C ARG A 16 -62.42 23.51 11.03
N ARG A 17 -61.73 23.60 9.89
CA ARG A 17 -61.14 22.44 9.20
C ARG A 17 -60.15 21.76 10.15
N ARG A 18 -60.43 20.51 10.52
CA ARG A 18 -59.51 19.59 11.24
C ARG A 18 -58.32 19.16 10.35
N LEU A 19 -57.83 20.04 9.48
CA LEU A 19 -56.74 19.74 8.54
C LEU A 19 -55.36 19.98 9.17
N CYS A 20 -55.23 20.91 10.13
CA CYS A 20 -53.93 21.21 10.76
C CYS A 20 -53.35 20.07 11.60
N GLY A 21 -54.19 19.29 12.29
CA GLY A 21 -53.71 18.23 13.19
C GLY A 21 -53.09 17.04 12.44
N LEU A 22 -53.61 16.75 11.24
CA LEU A 22 -53.12 15.64 10.43
C LEU A 22 -51.74 15.95 9.83
N CYS A 23 -51.53 17.18 9.36
CA CYS A 23 -50.23 17.62 8.82
C CYS A 23 -49.13 17.69 9.89
N LEU A 24 -49.49 18.11 11.11
CA LEU A 24 -48.54 18.13 12.24
C LEU A 24 -48.14 16.72 12.66
N GLY A 25 -49.10 15.79 12.70
CA GLY A 25 -48.84 14.38 13.02
C GLY A 25 -47.94 13.69 12.00
N THR A 26 -48.17 13.93 10.71
CA THR A 26 -47.32 13.35 9.64
C THR A 26 -45.90 13.93 9.67
N ALA A 27 -45.74 15.22 9.97
CA ALA A 27 -44.43 15.84 10.09
C ALA A 27 -43.64 15.30 11.28
N LEU A 28 -44.31 15.14 12.44
CA LEU A 28 -43.67 14.58 13.64
C LEU A 28 -43.27 13.11 13.44
N LEU A 29 -44.13 12.32 12.79
CA LEU A 29 -43.82 10.93 12.45
C LEU A 29 -42.65 10.83 11.47
N ALA A 30 -42.59 11.68 10.45
CA ALA A 30 -41.48 11.72 9.51
C ALA A 30 -40.14 12.08 10.19
N LEU A 31 -40.16 13.04 11.12
CA LEU A 31 -38.98 13.41 11.90
C LEU A 31 -38.54 12.29 12.84
N LEU A 32 -39.48 11.59 13.49
CA LEU A 32 -39.17 10.44 14.33
C LEU A 32 -38.58 9.28 13.53
N VAL A 33 -39.12 9.00 12.34
CA VAL A 33 -38.59 7.98 11.44
C VAL A 33 -37.20 8.40 10.94
N ALA A 34 -36.98 9.66 10.55
CA ALA A 34 -35.67 10.14 10.13
C ALA A 34 -34.63 10.07 11.27
N ALA A 35 -35.01 10.44 12.49
CA ALA A 35 -34.15 10.31 13.66
C ALA A 35 -33.84 8.85 13.98
N LEU A 36 -34.84 7.96 13.90
CA LEU A 36 -34.64 6.52 14.10
C LEU A 36 -33.75 5.94 13.00
N VAL A 37 -33.90 6.38 11.75
CA VAL A 37 -32.99 6.00 10.66
C VAL A 37 -31.60 6.52 10.92
N HIS A 38 -31.39 7.73 11.45
CA HIS A 38 -30.03 8.20 11.80
C HIS A 38 -29.41 7.49 13.01
N VAL A 39 -30.22 7.01 13.95
CA VAL A 39 -29.76 6.28 15.14
C VAL A 39 -29.48 4.81 14.82
N VAL A 40 -30.27 4.20 13.93
CA VAL A 40 -30.19 2.77 13.57
C VAL A 40 -29.35 2.54 12.32
N ALA A 41 -29.29 3.50 11.39
CA ALA A 41 -28.40 3.39 10.25
C ALA A 41 -26.96 3.51 10.75
N PRO A 42 -26.08 2.55 10.38
CA PRO A 42 -24.66 2.71 10.65
C PRO A 42 -24.18 4.00 10.01
N LEU A 43 -23.36 4.78 10.73
CA LEU A 43 -22.62 5.90 10.16
C LEU A 43 -22.03 5.44 8.82
N PRO A 44 -22.10 6.25 7.74
CA PRO A 44 -21.39 5.92 6.52
C PRO A 44 -19.92 5.75 6.92
N ARG A 45 -19.47 4.49 6.93
CA ARG A 45 -18.07 4.16 7.15
C ARG A 45 -17.33 4.97 6.10
N ALA A 46 -16.53 5.95 6.55
CA ALA A 46 -15.62 6.66 5.66
C ALA A 46 -15.02 5.61 4.75
N ALA A 47 -15.23 5.73 3.44
CA ALA A 47 -14.79 4.74 2.48
C ALA A 47 -13.33 4.48 2.83
N SER A 48 -13.07 3.31 3.43
CA SER A 48 -11.73 2.92 3.84
C SER A 48 -10.96 2.98 2.55
N ALA A 49 -10.05 3.94 2.38
CA ALA A 49 -9.15 3.89 1.24
C ALA A 49 -8.56 2.47 1.31
N SER A 50 -8.77 1.68 0.26
CA SER A 50 -8.41 0.28 0.26
C SER A 50 -6.94 0.19 0.64
N ALA A 51 -6.62 -0.66 1.62
CA ALA A 51 -5.23 -0.89 1.99
C ALA A 51 -4.49 -1.33 0.72
N ARG A 52 -3.39 -0.64 0.40
CA ARG A 52 -2.59 -0.95 -0.78
C ARG A 52 -1.54 -1.97 -0.39
N PHE A 53 -1.28 -2.93 -1.26
CA PHE A 53 -0.33 -4.00 -1.00
C PHE A 53 0.82 -3.95 -2.00
N SER A 54 2.00 -4.34 -1.53
CA SER A 54 3.20 -4.49 -2.35
C SER A 54 3.93 -5.78 -1.96
N VAL A 55 4.34 -6.56 -2.96
CA VAL A 55 5.04 -7.83 -2.78
C VAL A 55 6.48 -7.67 -3.25
N ILE A 56 7.43 -7.90 -2.35
CA ILE A 56 8.86 -7.87 -2.66
C ILE A 56 9.44 -9.26 -2.51
N ILE A 57 9.96 -9.82 -3.61
CA ILE A 57 10.62 -11.11 -3.66
C ILE A 57 12.15 -10.90 -3.58
N ASP A 58 12.76 -11.35 -2.49
CA ASP A 58 14.21 -11.39 -2.28
C ASP A 58 14.77 -12.73 -2.77
N GLY A 59 15.49 -12.68 -3.89
CA GLY A 59 16.12 -13.82 -4.55
C GLY A 59 17.52 -14.10 -4.04
N GLY A 60 17.64 -14.77 -2.89
CA GLY A 60 18.91 -15.14 -2.27
C GLY A 60 19.54 -16.44 -2.79
N SER A 61 20.77 -16.73 -2.36
CA SER A 61 21.50 -17.95 -2.74
C SER A 61 20.99 -19.22 -2.07
N THR A 62 20.61 -19.14 -0.80
CA THR A 62 20.16 -20.30 0.00
C THR A 62 18.64 -20.49 -0.01
N GLY A 63 17.91 -19.47 -0.46
CA GLY A 63 16.45 -19.49 -0.54
C GLY A 63 15.90 -18.13 -0.93
N THR A 64 14.65 -18.15 -1.35
CA THR A 64 13.91 -17.00 -1.87
C THR A 64 12.81 -16.63 -0.89
N ARG A 65 12.61 -15.34 -0.63
CA ARG A 65 11.60 -14.84 0.32
C ARG A 65 10.61 -13.95 -0.40
N ALA A 66 9.34 -13.97 -0.01
CA ALA A 66 8.36 -12.97 -0.40
C ALA A 66 7.88 -12.21 0.83
N HIS A 67 8.05 -10.89 0.79
CA HIS A 67 7.55 -9.94 1.76
C HIS A 67 6.28 -9.29 1.21
N VAL A 68 5.18 -9.39 1.95
CA VAL A 68 3.92 -8.71 1.63
C VAL A 68 3.81 -7.52 2.56
N PHE A 69 3.94 -6.32 2.01
CA PHE A 69 3.79 -5.06 2.72
C PHE A 69 2.39 -4.50 2.54
N VAL A 70 1.85 -3.92 3.60
CA VAL A 70 0.60 -3.17 3.59
C VAL A 70 0.94 -1.70 3.74
N THR A 71 0.40 -0.85 2.89
CA THR A 71 0.59 0.59 2.97
C THR A 71 -0.62 1.23 3.64
N GLY A 72 -0.35 1.99 4.71
CA GLY A 72 -1.35 2.77 5.44
C GLY A 72 -1.88 3.96 4.63
N HIS A 73 -2.83 4.69 5.22
CA HIS A 73 -3.47 5.84 4.57
C HIS A 73 -2.51 7.00 4.24
N ASP A 74 -1.39 7.10 4.95
CA ASP A 74 -0.35 8.10 4.76
C ASP A 74 0.67 7.73 3.68
N GLY A 75 0.52 6.56 3.03
CA GLY A 75 1.44 6.06 2.03
C GLY A 75 2.66 5.32 2.62
N SER A 76 2.73 5.17 3.94
CA SER A 76 3.83 4.50 4.62
C SER A 76 3.55 3.00 4.82
N PRO A 77 4.56 2.11 4.71
CA PRO A 77 4.38 0.68 4.95
C PRO A 77 4.16 0.38 6.44
N ASP A 78 3.01 -0.20 6.78
CA ASP A 78 2.74 -0.73 8.11
C ASP A 78 3.49 -2.05 8.33
N LEU A 79 4.66 -1.94 8.96
CA LEU A 79 5.53 -3.09 9.23
C LEU A 79 4.89 -4.12 10.16
N ALA A 80 3.97 -3.71 11.05
CA ALA A 80 3.31 -4.63 11.98
C ALA A 80 2.31 -5.56 11.27
N LEU A 81 1.77 -5.13 10.13
CA LEU A 81 0.88 -5.92 9.28
C LEU A 81 1.62 -6.65 8.15
N SER A 82 2.92 -6.39 7.98
CA SER A 82 3.72 -7.05 6.95
C SER A 82 3.95 -8.53 7.28
N THR A 83 3.97 -9.38 6.25
CA THR A 83 4.19 -10.82 6.41
C THR A 83 5.26 -11.34 5.47
N VAL A 84 5.90 -12.45 5.82
CA VAL A 84 6.99 -13.04 5.03
C VAL A 84 6.84 -14.55 4.92
N MET A 85 7.14 -15.10 3.75
CA MET A 85 7.35 -16.52 3.52
C MET A 85 8.70 -16.76 2.85
N ARG A 86 9.30 -17.93 3.11
CA ARG A 86 10.55 -18.37 2.48
C ARG A 86 10.38 -19.75 1.84
N VAL A 87 11.02 -19.94 0.70
CA VAL A 87 11.24 -21.24 0.05
C VAL A 87 12.72 -21.52 -0.11
N SER A 88 13.07 -22.80 -0.25
CA SER A 88 14.42 -23.28 -0.58
C SER A 88 14.32 -24.36 -1.68
N PRO A 89 15.32 -24.50 -2.56
CA PRO A 89 16.58 -23.76 -2.60
C PRO A 89 16.44 -22.32 -3.13
N GLY A 90 17.53 -21.55 -3.12
CA GLY A 90 17.55 -20.18 -3.66
C GLY A 90 17.65 -20.15 -5.18
N LEU A 91 17.44 -18.97 -5.77
CA LEU A 91 17.43 -18.81 -7.23
C LEU A 91 18.77 -19.21 -7.88
N SER A 92 19.91 -19.01 -7.20
CA SER A 92 21.22 -19.38 -7.75
C SER A 92 21.39 -20.89 -7.92
N SER A 93 20.63 -21.70 -7.19
CA SER A 93 20.67 -23.16 -7.30
C SER A 93 20.10 -23.69 -8.62
N PHE A 94 19.39 -22.85 -9.38
CA PHE A 94 18.82 -23.20 -10.68
C PHE A 94 19.77 -22.88 -11.85
N ALA A 95 21.05 -22.56 -11.61
CA ALA A 95 22.02 -22.25 -12.67
C ALA A 95 22.13 -23.34 -13.74
N ALA A 96 21.99 -24.61 -13.35
CA ALA A 96 22.05 -25.75 -14.27
C ALA A 96 20.73 -25.99 -15.04
N ASP A 97 19.60 -25.48 -14.52
CA ASP A 97 18.29 -25.59 -15.16
C ASP A 97 17.46 -24.31 -14.90
N PRO A 98 17.81 -23.19 -15.59
CA PRO A 98 17.17 -21.89 -15.35
C PRO A 98 15.66 -21.89 -15.60
N ALA A 99 15.16 -22.76 -16.47
CA ALA A 99 13.75 -22.84 -16.83
C ALA A 99 12.86 -23.15 -15.61
N ARG A 100 13.39 -23.87 -14.61
CA ARG A 100 12.67 -24.22 -13.38
C ARG A 100 12.68 -23.14 -12.30
N ALA A 101 13.48 -22.10 -12.45
CA ALA A 101 13.63 -21.07 -11.43
C ALA A 101 12.30 -20.35 -11.13
N GLY A 102 11.54 -19.98 -12.17
CA GLY A 102 10.24 -19.34 -12.02
C GLY A 102 9.22 -20.21 -11.29
N GLU A 103 9.23 -21.53 -11.51
CA GLU A 103 8.31 -22.44 -10.82
C GLU A 103 8.51 -22.43 -9.30
N SER A 104 9.75 -22.20 -8.84
CA SER A 104 10.06 -22.08 -7.42
C SER A 104 9.36 -20.89 -6.75
N LEU A 105 8.90 -19.91 -7.53
CA LEU A 105 8.17 -18.73 -7.03
C LEU A 105 6.68 -18.99 -6.80
N LYS A 106 6.09 -20.05 -7.38
CA LYS A 106 4.64 -20.32 -7.29
C LYS A 106 4.14 -20.34 -5.83
N PRO A 107 4.79 -21.03 -4.87
CA PRO A 107 4.34 -21.02 -3.48
C PRO A 107 4.39 -19.62 -2.85
N LEU A 108 5.35 -18.79 -3.23
CA LEU A 108 5.48 -17.42 -2.73
C LEU A 108 4.37 -16.50 -3.27
N ILE A 109 3.99 -16.71 -4.54
CA ILE A 109 2.90 -15.98 -5.20
C ILE A 109 1.57 -16.36 -4.58
N ASP A 110 1.34 -17.65 -4.34
CA ASP A 110 0.10 -18.14 -3.71
C ASP A 110 -0.02 -17.62 -2.28
N PHE A 111 1.07 -17.68 -1.50
CA PHE A 111 1.12 -17.06 -0.18
C PHE A 111 0.77 -15.57 -0.21
N ALA A 112 1.35 -14.81 -1.14
CA ALA A 112 1.08 -13.38 -1.25
C ALA A 112 -0.38 -13.10 -1.61
N ARG A 113 -0.94 -13.89 -2.55
CA ARG A 113 -2.34 -13.80 -2.96
C ARG A 113 -3.27 -14.06 -1.79
N ASP A 114 -3.05 -15.14 -1.04
CA ASP A 114 -3.88 -15.49 0.11
C ASP A 114 -3.91 -14.38 1.17
N LYS A 115 -2.78 -13.69 1.39
CA LYS A 115 -2.71 -12.56 2.34
C LYS A 115 -3.49 -11.35 1.86
N ILE A 116 -3.43 -11.06 0.56
CA ILE A 116 -4.07 -9.89 -0.04
C ILE A 116 -5.59 -10.10 -0.15
N ASP A 117 -6.00 -11.27 -0.67
CA ASP A 117 -7.41 -11.64 -0.80
C ASP A 117 -8.07 -11.78 0.58
N GLY A 118 -7.37 -12.35 1.56
CA GLY A 118 -7.83 -12.46 2.95
C GLY A 118 -8.03 -11.11 3.65
N ALA A 119 -7.40 -10.04 3.16
CA ALA A 119 -7.60 -8.67 3.63
C ALA A 119 -8.72 -7.93 2.87
N GLY A 120 -9.35 -8.57 1.89
CA GLY A 120 -10.44 -7.99 1.08
C GLY A 120 -9.96 -7.07 -0.04
N SER A 121 -8.69 -7.13 -0.42
CA SER A 121 -8.13 -6.41 -1.56
C SER A 121 -7.89 -7.36 -2.74
N ALA A 122 -7.94 -6.85 -3.97
CA ALA A 122 -7.68 -7.66 -5.16
C ALA A 122 -6.19 -7.73 -5.47
N ALA A 123 -5.67 -8.93 -5.77
CA ALA A 123 -4.28 -9.13 -6.19
C ALA A 123 -3.84 -8.21 -7.36
N GLY A 124 -4.74 -7.90 -8.30
CA GLY A 124 -4.47 -7.01 -9.43
C GLY A 124 -4.20 -5.55 -9.07
N GLU A 125 -4.43 -5.13 -7.82
CA GLU A 125 -4.05 -3.80 -7.34
C GLU A 125 -2.64 -3.76 -6.76
N ALA A 126 -2.10 -4.92 -6.36
CA ALA A 126 -0.82 -5.04 -5.71
C ALA A 126 0.32 -5.21 -6.73
N GLU A 127 1.44 -4.51 -6.49
CA GLU A 127 2.64 -4.64 -7.31
C GLU A 127 3.52 -5.78 -6.79
N VAL A 128 4.13 -6.57 -7.68
CA VAL A 128 5.14 -7.57 -7.32
C VAL A 128 6.49 -7.21 -7.94
N ARG A 129 7.57 -7.30 -7.17
CA ARG A 129 8.94 -7.03 -7.66
C ARG A 129 9.87 -8.15 -7.21
N LEU A 130 10.89 -8.44 -8.00
CA LEU A 130 11.92 -9.44 -7.66
C LEU A 130 13.30 -8.78 -7.69
N MET A 131 13.98 -8.83 -6.55
CA MET A 131 15.33 -8.33 -6.39
C MET A 131 16.23 -9.50 -6.02
N ALA A 132 17.04 -9.96 -6.97
CA ALA A 132 18.02 -11.01 -6.73
C ALA A 132 19.33 -10.42 -6.22
N THR A 133 19.93 -11.10 -5.25
CA THR A 133 21.08 -10.58 -4.49
C THR A 133 22.39 -11.28 -4.88
N ALA A 134 23.37 -11.31 -3.97
CA ALA A 134 24.72 -11.84 -4.20
C ALA A 134 24.78 -13.21 -4.88
N GLY A 135 23.84 -14.11 -4.59
CA GLY A 135 23.83 -15.45 -5.18
C GLY A 135 23.79 -15.46 -6.70
N LEU A 136 22.99 -14.57 -7.30
CA LEU A 136 22.90 -14.47 -8.76
C LEU A 136 24.06 -13.67 -9.35
N ARG A 137 24.59 -12.66 -8.64
CA ARG A 137 25.74 -11.85 -9.08
C ARG A 137 26.99 -12.69 -9.39
N LEU A 138 27.11 -13.87 -8.77
CA LEU A 138 28.24 -14.79 -8.97
C LEU A 138 28.11 -15.68 -10.21
N LEU A 139 26.95 -15.69 -10.88
CA LEU A 139 26.72 -16.47 -12.09
C LEU A 139 27.12 -15.68 -13.34
N GLU A 140 27.31 -16.37 -14.46
CA GLU A 140 27.48 -15.70 -15.77
C GLU A 140 26.21 -14.93 -16.14
N GLU A 141 26.36 -13.76 -16.79
CA GLU A 141 25.26 -12.86 -17.15
C GLU A 141 24.15 -13.56 -17.96
N ARG A 142 24.54 -14.44 -18.89
CA ARG A 142 23.58 -15.25 -19.67
C ARG A 142 22.72 -16.15 -18.79
N THR A 143 23.32 -16.75 -17.75
CA THR A 143 22.62 -17.62 -16.80
C THR A 143 21.73 -16.81 -15.86
N GLN A 144 22.22 -15.65 -15.40
CA GLN A 144 21.40 -14.71 -14.62
C GLN A 144 20.13 -14.32 -15.38
N GLU A 145 20.27 -13.92 -16.65
CA GLU A 145 19.15 -13.49 -17.48
C GLU A 145 18.20 -14.65 -17.81
N ALA A 146 18.71 -15.86 -18.05
CA ALA A 146 17.86 -17.03 -18.25
C ALA A 146 17.01 -17.36 -17.00
N ILE A 147 17.59 -17.24 -15.80
CA ILE A 147 16.87 -17.42 -14.54
C ILE A 147 15.80 -16.34 -14.37
N LEU A 148 16.17 -15.07 -14.61
CA LEU A 148 15.24 -13.95 -14.48
C LEU A 148 14.12 -14.03 -15.51
N ALA A 149 14.39 -14.44 -16.74
CA ALA A 149 13.36 -14.64 -17.77
C ALA A 149 12.30 -15.66 -17.34
N SER A 150 12.72 -16.82 -16.80
CA SER A 150 11.81 -17.82 -16.22
C SER A 150 10.98 -17.24 -15.07
N CYS A 151 11.60 -16.43 -14.20
CA CYS A 151 10.87 -15.74 -13.12
C CYS A 151 9.86 -14.72 -13.67
N ARG A 152 10.22 -13.93 -14.69
CA ARG A 152 9.34 -12.95 -15.34
C ARG A 152 8.11 -13.60 -15.95
N ASP A 153 8.25 -14.77 -16.56
CA ASP A 153 7.10 -15.53 -17.10
C ASP A 153 6.06 -15.83 -16.01
N VAL A 154 6.52 -16.31 -14.85
CA VAL A 154 5.64 -16.63 -13.72
C VAL A 154 5.06 -15.37 -13.08
N LEU A 155 5.85 -14.31 -12.95
CA LEU A 155 5.39 -13.03 -12.39
C LEU A 155 4.35 -12.35 -13.30
N ARG A 156 4.51 -12.40 -14.62
CA ARG A 156 3.50 -11.93 -15.59
C ARG A 156 2.18 -12.69 -15.46
N ALA A 157 2.25 -14.01 -15.27
CA ALA A 157 1.07 -14.85 -15.13
C ALA A 157 0.42 -14.80 -13.73
N SER A 158 1.05 -14.12 -12.76
CA SER A 158 0.60 -14.12 -11.36
C SER A 158 -0.71 -13.37 -11.13
N GLY A 159 -1.06 -12.42 -11.99
CA GLY A 159 -2.21 -11.51 -11.78
C GLY A 159 -1.92 -10.32 -10.88
N PHE A 160 -0.70 -10.20 -10.33
CA PHE A 160 -0.19 -8.96 -9.73
C PHE A 160 0.21 -7.95 -10.81
N ARG A 161 0.27 -6.66 -10.46
CA ARG A 161 0.90 -5.65 -11.33
C ARG A 161 2.40 -5.90 -11.40
N PHE A 162 2.91 -6.08 -12.61
CA PHE A 162 4.29 -6.45 -12.84
C PHE A 162 4.83 -5.81 -14.13
N GLU A 163 6.10 -5.40 -14.09
CA GLU A 163 6.87 -4.97 -15.25
C GLU A 163 8.19 -5.77 -15.28
N ASP A 164 8.64 -6.18 -16.47
CA ASP A 164 9.84 -7.01 -16.63
C ASP A 164 11.10 -6.38 -16.00
N ALA A 165 11.20 -5.05 -16.02
CA ALA A 165 12.29 -4.28 -15.40
C ALA A 165 12.32 -4.38 -13.87
N TRP A 166 11.24 -4.83 -13.23
CA TRP A 166 11.15 -4.99 -11.77
C TRP A 166 11.67 -6.34 -11.28
N ALA A 167 11.99 -7.27 -12.19
CA ALA A 167 12.73 -8.49 -11.89
C ALA A 167 14.18 -8.33 -12.36
N LYS A 168 15.08 -8.05 -11.40
CA LYS A 168 16.48 -7.74 -11.68
C LYS A 168 17.42 -8.25 -10.61
N VAL A 169 18.69 -8.43 -10.98
CA VAL A 169 19.78 -8.54 -10.01
C VAL A 169 20.14 -7.15 -9.53
N ILE A 170 20.18 -6.93 -8.21
CA ILE A 170 20.54 -5.64 -7.64
C ILE A 170 22.04 -5.62 -7.25
N PRO A 171 22.74 -4.49 -7.45
CA PRO A 171 24.09 -4.32 -6.97
C PRO A 171 24.12 -4.24 -5.44
N GLY A 172 25.27 -4.55 -4.84
CA GLY A 172 25.43 -4.46 -3.39
C GLY A 172 25.21 -3.04 -2.84
N SER A 173 25.46 -2.00 -3.62
CA SER A 173 25.15 -0.60 -3.26
C SER A 173 23.65 -0.37 -3.08
N ASP A 174 22.82 -0.97 -3.93
CA ASP A 174 21.36 -0.84 -3.83
C ASP A 174 20.85 -1.59 -2.60
N GLU A 175 21.40 -2.77 -2.30
CA GLU A 175 21.13 -3.49 -1.03
C GLU A 175 21.39 -2.56 0.18
N GLY A 176 22.55 -1.90 0.20
CA GLY A 176 22.91 -0.96 1.27
C GLY A 176 21.99 0.26 1.34
N ILE A 177 21.55 0.82 0.21
CA ILE A 177 20.57 1.91 0.18
C ILE A 177 19.23 1.42 0.74
N TYR A 178 18.74 0.25 0.33
CA TYR A 178 17.48 -0.29 0.83
C TYR A 178 17.53 -0.60 2.33
N ALA A 179 18.64 -1.17 2.81
CA ALA A 179 18.85 -1.38 4.24
C ALA A 179 18.88 -0.05 5.02
N TRP A 180 19.53 0.98 4.47
CA TRP A 180 19.56 2.31 5.08
C TRP A 180 18.17 2.96 5.14
N VAL A 181 17.39 2.85 4.07
CA VAL A 181 15.99 3.28 4.01
C VAL A 181 15.17 2.53 5.06
N ALA A 182 15.26 1.20 5.10
CA ALA A 182 14.53 0.39 6.07
C ALA A 182 14.86 0.76 7.52
N ALA A 183 16.13 0.93 7.86
CA ALA A 183 16.57 1.32 9.19
C ALA A 183 16.04 2.71 9.58
N ASN A 184 16.16 3.70 8.70
CA ASN A 184 15.68 5.05 8.98
C ASN A 184 14.16 5.16 8.97
N TYR A 185 13.47 4.32 8.19
CA TYR A 185 12.02 4.19 8.24
C TYR A 185 11.57 3.67 9.61
N ALA A 186 12.15 2.56 10.07
CA ALA A 186 11.85 1.97 11.37
C ALA A 186 12.14 2.91 12.55
N LEU A 187 13.08 3.84 12.37
CA LEU A 187 13.44 4.85 13.38
C LEU A 187 12.65 6.17 13.26
N GLY A 188 11.71 6.28 12.30
CA GLY A 188 10.93 7.50 12.07
C GLY A 188 11.77 8.70 11.62
N ARG A 189 12.88 8.45 10.92
CA ARG A 189 13.85 9.48 10.50
C ARG A 189 13.72 9.88 9.03
N LEU A 190 13.00 9.11 8.22
CA LEU A 190 12.76 9.45 6.82
C LEU A 190 11.75 10.61 6.67
N GLY A 191 11.93 11.43 5.63
CA GLY A 191 11.07 12.59 5.37
C GLY A 191 11.34 13.82 6.25
N GLY A 192 12.25 13.72 7.23
CA GLY A 192 12.68 14.82 8.09
C GLY A 192 14.05 15.38 7.73
N ASP A 193 14.75 15.95 8.72
CA ASP A 193 16.10 16.49 8.56
C ASP A 193 17.11 15.37 8.20
N PRO A 194 17.79 15.45 7.05
CA PRO A 194 18.77 14.46 6.62
C PRO A 194 19.90 14.22 7.63
N ASN A 195 20.27 15.25 8.42
CA ASN A 195 21.32 15.13 9.44
C ASN A 195 20.92 14.25 10.63
N ARG A 196 19.62 13.98 10.79
CA ARG A 196 19.09 13.11 11.85
C ARG A 196 19.00 11.65 11.43
N THR A 197 19.26 11.34 10.16
CA THR A 197 19.34 9.96 9.69
C THR A 197 20.55 9.25 10.30
N VAL A 198 20.43 7.95 10.54
CA VAL A 198 21.55 7.13 11.01
C VAL A 198 22.28 6.52 9.83
N GLY A 199 23.60 6.39 9.94
CA GLY A 199 24.36 5.50 9.06
C GLY A 199 24.13 4.04 9.44
N ILE A 200 24.32 3.14 8.49
CA ILE A 200 24.28 1.71 8.70
C ILE A 200 25.58 1.05 8.23
N ILE A 201 25.88 -0.09 8.85
CA ILE A 201 26.87 -1.04 8.37
C ILE A 201 26.15 -2.38 8.26
N GLU A 202 26.08 -2.94 7.06
CA GLU A 202 25.48 -4.24 6.78
C GLU A 202 26.58 -5.23 6.40
N LEU A 203 26.59 -6.39 7.05
CA LEU A 203 27.51 -7.48 6.74
C LEU A 203 26.70 -8.65 6.21
N GLY A 204 26.73 -8.83 4.89
CA GLY A 204 26.09 -9.94 4.19
C GLY A 204 27.03 -11.14 4.00
N GLY A 205 26.50 -12.22 3.43
CA GLY A 205 27.28 -13.44 3.20
C GLY A 205 28.39 -13.31 2.15
N ALA A 206 28.29 -12.32 1.24
CA ALA A 206 29.24 -12.12 0.15
C ALA A 206 29.81 -10.68 0.08
N SER A 207 29.30 -9.76 0.89
CA SER A 207 29.68 -8.35 0.84
C SER A 207 29.47 -7.65 2.17
N ALA A 208 30.11 -6.50 2.32
CA ALA A 208 29.85 -5.56 3.39
C ALA A 208 29.49 -4.20 2.76
N GLN A 209 28.54 -3.50 3.36
CA GLN A 209 28.04 -2.22 2.90
C GLN A 209 28.07 -1.21 4.04
N VAL A 210 28.48 0.02 3.73
CA VAL A 210 28.38 1.17 4.63
C VAL A 210 27.59 2.24 3.91
N GLN A 211 26.48 2.69 4.51
CA GLN A 211 25.61 3.69 3.91
C GLN A 211 25.26 4.76 4.94
N ARG A 212 25.44 6.04 4.59
CA ARG A 212 24.98 7.18 5.38
C ARG A 212 24.52 8.31 4.47
N CYS A 213 23.68 9.20 4.99
CA CYS A 213 23.49 10.50 4.37
C CYS A 213 24.80 11.31 4.49
N VAL A 214 25.23 11.90 3.39
CA VAL A 214 26.35 12.85 3.35
C VAL A 214 25.78 14.25 3.14
N HIS A 215 26.19 15.18 4.00
CA HIS A 215 25.90 16.59 3.80
C HIS A 215 27.03 17.19 2.98
N THR A 216 26.73 17.65 1.77
CA THR A 216 27.70 18.39 0.96
C THR A 216 27.82 19.79 1.52
N GLN A 217 28.89 20.06 2.27
CA GLN A 217 29.26 21.42 2.63
C GLN A 217 30.23 21.96 1.58
N PHE A 218 29.81 22.99 0.87
CA PHE A 218 30.73 23.76 0.03
C PHE A 218 31.43 24.79 0.89
N VAL A 219 32.76 24.78 0.90
CA VAL A 219 33.55 25.87 1.48
C VAL A 219 34.05 26.73 0.34
N ILE A 220 33.82 28.04 0.44
CA ILE A 220 34.46 29.01 -0.46
C ILE A 220 35.88 29.20 0.07
N LEU A 221 36.87 28.72 -0.67
CA LEU A 221 38.26 28.99 -0.36
C LEU A 221 38.55 30.49 -0.44
N PRO A 222 39.60 31.00 0.23
CA PRO A 222 40.05 32.39 0.07
C PRO A 222 40.36 32.79 -1.38
N SER A 223 40.59 31.80 -2.26
CA SER A 223 40.75 31.96 -3.71
C SER A 223 39.44 32.16 -4.49
N GLY A 224 38.28 32.09 -3.83
CA GLY A 224 36.96 32.13 -4.46
C GLY A 224 36.54 30.82 -5.14
N THR A 225 37.31 29.74 -4.98
CA THR A 225 37.00 28.41 -5.51
C THR A 225 36.10 27.64 -4.54
N LEU A 226 35.08 26.96 -5.05
CA LEU A 226 34.24 26.06 -4.27
C LEU A 226 34.92 24.70 -4.14
N ASP A 227 35.19 24.28 -2.90
CA ASP A 227 35.68 22.94 -2.60
C ASP A 227 34.61 22.12 -1.86
N LEU A 228 34.59 20.81 -2.15
CA LEU A 228 33.82 19.83 -1.39
C LEU A 228 34.58 19.46 -0.12
N VAL A 229 33.92 19.56 1.04
CA VAL A 229 34.39 19.00 2.31
C VAL A 229 33.55 17.79 2.70
#